data_AF-A0A158BQT0-F1
#
_entry.id   AF-A0A158BQT0-F1
#
_cell.length_a   1.000
_cell.length_b   1.000
_cell.length_c   1.000
_cell.angle_alpha   90.00
_cell.angle_beta   90.00
_cell.angle_gamma   90.00
#
_symmetry.space_group_name_H-M   'P 1'
#
loop_
_entity.id
_entity.type
_entity.pdbx_description
1 polymer ?
#
loop_
_entity_poly.entity_id
_entity_poly.type
_entity_poly.pdbx_seq_one_letter_code
_entity_poly.pdbx_strand_id
1 'polypeptide(L)'
;MTLLHRQTRASSAQPIRPPRERGTGKAFALAALMHLLLGWLLYHGINWQNNTPAGAEAEIWTEIPDTSAPTPRPAPPPPAPVKVQPAPPPAKDEEADIALQEKKRKQQQAAAREAQLAEQRRQQEQARQEAEEKRQQQLAAQAAQQKAMQDKQKQIEQQRQAELQKQQQQKAQQDKQRQQQAEAQKQEQLKEQKEKEKEQQEAKAKADAQAKAKAEADAKAKAAAQAKAKADAEAKAKLDAERKARLSALQGQLGGGTAGSGEGLAKSGTGKGAGGNATSPGYAEKVQRRVRPNIVWAGETAGLETVVSVRCSPTGTLLSANITRSSGNEQWDQAALRAVQRSDPMPVDIDGKAPDRFTITLRPAGG
;
A
#
# COMPACT_ATOMS: atom_id res chain seq x y z
N MET A 1 14.65 -49.42 31.65
CA MET A 1 13.35 -48.74 31.47
C MET A 1 13.51 -47.70 30.38
N THR A 2 12.54 -47.57 29.47
CA THR A 2 12.73 -46.86 28.19
C THR A 2 11.86 -45.61 28.14
N LEU A 3 12.47 -44.41 28.10
CA LEU A 3 11.76 -43.13 28.09
C LEU A 3 11.75 -42.50 26.69
N LEU A 4 10.84 -43.00 25.84
CA LEU A 4 10.58 -42.46 24.51
C LEU A 4 9.85 -41.10 24.58
N HIS A 5 10.59 -40.00 24.42
CA HIS A 5 10.00 -38.67 24.32
C HIS A 5 9.31 -38.48 22.95
N ARG A 6 8.00 -38.68 22.94
CA ARG A 6 7.14 -38.66 21.75
C ARG A 6 6.83 -37.22 21.29
N GLN A 7 7.77 -36.57 20.61
CA GLN A 7 7.55 -35.24 20.05
C GLN A 7 6.43 -35.26 19.00
N THR A 8 5.39 -34.45 19.23
CA THR A 8 4.25 -34.27 18.33
C THR A 8 4.63 -33.39 17.14
N ARG A 9 4.68 -33.94 15.93
CA ARG A 9 4.80 -33.14 14.70
C ARG A 9 3.50 -32.35 14.48
N ALA A 10 3.53 -31.04 14.70
CA ALA A 10 2.46 -30.14 14.27
C ALA A 10 2.46 -30.05 12.73
N SER A 11 1.36 -30.46 12.10
CA SER A 11 1.21 -30.41 10.64
C SER A 11 0.81 -29.00 10.20
N SER A 12 1.77 -28.25 9.63
CA SER A 12 1.54 -26.88 9.15
C SER A 12 0.93 -26.87 7.75
N ALA A 13 -0.38 -27.13 7.68
CA ALA A 13 -1.17 -27.02 6.44
C ALA A 13 -1.14 -25.57 5.91
N GLN A 14 -0.28 -25.30 4.94
CA GLN A 14 -0.20 -24.01 4.26
C GLN A 14 -1.42 -23.84 3.35
N PRO A 15 -2.26 -22.80 3.55
CA PRO A 15 -3.41 -22.58 2.67
C PRO A 15 -2.92 -22.16 1.28
N ILE A 16 -3.28 -22.94 0.25
CA ILE A 16 -2.96 -22.64 -1.15
C ILE A 16 -3.63 -21.31 -1.53
N ARG A 17 -2.82 -20.26 -1.71
CA ARG A 17 -3.28 -18.95 -2.18
C ARG A 17 -3.09 -18.88 -3.69
N PRO A 18 -4.15 -18.68 -4.50
CA PRO A 18 -3.99 -18.55 -5.94
C PRO A 18 -3.16 -17.30 -6.30
N PRO A 19 -2.45 -17.30 -7.45
CA PRO A 19 -1.65 -16.16 -7.89
C PRO A 19 -2.53 -14.93 -8.13
N ARG A 20 -2.02 -13.74 -7.77
CA ARG A 20 -2.76 -12.48 -7.94
C ARG A 20 -2.57 -11.96 -9.37
N GLU A 21 -3.56 -12.20 -10.22
CA GLU A 21 -3.54 -11.81 -11.63
C GLU A 21 -3.38 -10.28 -11.84
N ARG A 22 -2.27 -9.87 -12.44
CA ARG A 22 -2.04 -8.49 -12.90
C ARG A 22 -2.83 -8.21 -14.19
N GLY A 23 -4.15 -8.09 -14.07
CA GLY A 23 -5.02 -7.77 -15.22
C GLY A 23 -6.44 -7.33 -14.89
N THR A 24 -6.98 -7.72 -13.73
CA THR A 24 -8.41 -7.59 -13.39
C THR A 24 -8.99 -6.18 -13.56
N GLY A 25 -8.23 -5.12 -13.27
CA GLY A 25 -8.69 -3.73 -13.48
C GLY A 25 -9.08 -3.41 -14.93
N LYS A 26 -8.41 -4.00 -15.94
CA LYS A 26 -8.80 -3.85 -17.35
C LYS A 26 -10.08 -4.63 -17.68
N ALA A 27 -10.24 -5.81 -17.10
CA ALA A 27 -11.45 -6.62 -17.25
C ALA A 27 -12.67 -5.94 -16.60
N PHE A 28 -12.52 -5.36 -15.40
CA PHE A 28 -13.58 -4.57 -14.76
C PHE A 28 -13.95 -3.31 -15.55
N ALA A 29 -12.98 -2.62 -16.15
CA ALA A 29 -13.25 -1.46 -17.00
C ALA A 29 -14.03 -1.85 -18.28
N LEU A 30 -13.64 -2.93 -18.95
CA LEU A 30 -14.36 -3.48 -20.11
C LEU A 30 -15.76 -3.98 -19.73
N ALA A 31 -15.91 -4.65 -18.58
CA ALA A 31 -17.21 -5.10 -18.09
C ALA A 31 -18.14 -3.91 -17.81
N ALA A 32 -17.67 -2.87 -17.12
CA ALA A 32 -18.44 -1.65 -16.87
C ALA A 32 -18.86 -0.96 -18.19
N LEU A 33 -17.94 -0.85 -19.16
CA LEU A 33 -18.21 -0.28 -20.47
C LEU A 33 -19.27 -1.09 -21.26
N MET A 34 -19.24 -2.42 -21.20
CA MET A 34 -20.28 -3.28 -21.78
C MET A 34 -21.64 -3.10 -21.10
N HIS A 35 -21.69 -2.97 -19.77
CA HIS A 35 -22.97 -2.73 -19.07
C HIS A 35 -23.55 -1.35 -19.35
N LEU A 36 -22.71 -0.32 -19.53
CA LEU A 36 -23.13 1.01 -19.97
C LEU A 36 -23.67 0.99 -21.41
N LEU A 37 -23.01 0.28 -22.33
CA LEU A 37 -23.50 0.08 -23.70
C LEU A 37 -24.82 -0.69 -23.74
N LEU A 38 -24.97 -1.74 -22.93
CA LEU A 38 -26.21 -2.50 -22.80
C LEU A 38 -27.34 -1.61 -22.24
N GLY A 39 -27.06 -0.81 -21.21
CA GLY A 39 -28.04 0.14 -20.65
C GLY A 39 -28.47 1.21 -21.65
N TRP A 40 -27.53 1.76 -22.43
CA TRP A 40 -27.83 2.75 -23.47
C TRP A 40 -28.62 2.15 -24.65
N LEU A 41 -28.31 0.91 -25.04
CA LEU A 41 -29.03 0.14 -26.05
C LEU A 41 -30.46 -0.19 -25.59
N LEU A 42 -30.63 -0.64 -24.34
CA LEU A 42 -31.95 -0.90 -23.76
C LEU A 42 -32.78 0.39 -23.65
N TYR A 43 -32.17 1.51 -23.24
CA TYR A 43 -32.84 2.80 -23.17
C TYR A 43 -33.38 3.27 -24.53
N HIS A 44 -32.58 3.16 -25.61
CA HIS A 44 -33.03 3.51 -26.96
C HIS A 44 -33.98 2.46 -27.57
N GLY A 45 -33.76 1.17 -27.32
CA GLY A 45 -34.54 0.07 -27.88
C GLY A 45 -35.94 -0.06 -27.27
N ILE A 46 -36.06 0.01 -25.94
CA ILE A 46 -37.36 -0.05 -25.24
C ILE A 46 -38.26 1.11 -25.69
N ASN A 47 -37.68 2.27 -25.98
CA ASN A 47 -38.40 3.44 -26.49
C ASN A 47 -38.91 3.27 -27.95
N TRP A 48 -38.46 2.24 -28.69
CA TRP A 48 -38.97 1.91 -30.03
C TRP A 48 -40.02 0.80 -30.01
N GLN A 49 -40.01 -0.06 -28.98
CA GLN A 49 -41.05 -1.08 -28.77
C GLN A 49 -42.40 -0.49 -28.32
N ASN A 50 -42.43 0.74 -27.80
CA ASN A 50 -43.65 1.37 -27.26
C ASN A 50 -44.59 1.95 -28.35
N ASN A 51 -44.82 1.19 -29.41
CA ASN A 51 -45.95 1.41 -30.32
C ASN A 51 -47.21 0.87 -29.61
N THR A 52 -48.07 1.77 -29.13
CA THR A 52 -49.36 1.39 -28.56
C THR A 52 -50.17 0.64 -29.62
N PRO A 53 -50.60 -0.61 -29.38
CA PRO A 53 -51.52 -1.28 -30.30
C PRO A 53 -52.82 -0.47 -30.36
N ALA A 54 -53.26 -0.13 -31.57
CA ALA A 54 -54.61 0.39 -31.78
C ALA A 54 -55.64 -0.62 -31.26
N GLY A 55 -56.79 -0.12 -30.80
CA GLY A 55 -57.72 -0.86 -29.93
C GLY A 55 -57.96 -2.32 -30.32
N ALA A 56 -57.46 -3.23 -29.50
CA ALA A 56 -57.90 -4.63 -29.50
C ALA A 56 -59.20 -4.71 -28.71
N GLU A 57 -60.33 -4.56 -29.40
CA GLU A 57 -61.66 -4.61 -28.82
C GLU A 57 -61.99 -6.04 -28.39
N ALA A 58 -61.86 -6.31 -27.09
CA ALA A 58 -62.24 -7.58 -26.49
C ALA A 58 -63.74 -7.58 -26.19
N GLU A 59 -64.56 -8.04 -27.14
CA GLU A 59 -66.00 -8.24 -26.94
C GLU A 59 -66.25 -9.28 -25.82
N ILE A 60 -66.67 -8.80 -24.65
CA ILE A 60 -67.02 -9.65 -23.51
C ILE A 60 -68.44 -10.19 -23.73
N TRP A 61 -68.54 -11.42 -24.22
CA TRP A 61 -69.80 -12.13 -24.39
C TRP A 61 -70.42 -12.51 -23.03
N THR A 62 -71.44 -11.74 -22.62
CA THR A 62 -72.38 -12.11 -21.56
C THR A 62 -73.80 -11.78 -21.99
N GLU A 63 -74.45 -12.68 -22.73
CA GLU A 63 -75.86 -12.56 -23.06
C GLU A 63 -76.74 -12.80 -21.83
N ILE A 64 -77.70 -11.89 -21.60
CA ILE A 64 -78.74 -12.00 -20.57
C ILE A 64 -80.08 -12.06 -21.31
N PRO A 65 -80.80 -13.21 -21.29
CA PRO A 65 -82.11 -13.30 -21.91
C PRO A 65 -83.18 -12.75 -20.97
N ASP A 66 -83.80 -11.61 -21.30
CA ASP A 66 -85.01 -11.16 -20.60
C ASP A 66 -86.12 -10.62 -21.54
N THR A 67 -87.03 -11.53 -21.86
CA THR A 67 -88.49 -11.38 -21.87
C THR A 67 -89.16 -10.09 -22.39
N SER A 68 -89.82 -10.16 -23.55
CA SER A 68 -91.02 -9.35 -23.88
C SER A 68 -91.96 -10.06 -24.89
N ALA A 69 -93.21 -9.58 -25.07
CA ALA A 69 -94.35 -10.37 -25.58
C ALA A 69 -95.24 -9.58 -26.61
N PRO A 70 -96.53 -9.94 -26.92
CA PRO A 70 -96.92 -10.99 -27.88
C PRO A 70 -98.03 -10.60 -28.92
N THR A 71 -98.56 -11.61 -29.64
CA THR A 71 -99.87 -11.67 -30.41
C THR A 71 -99.98 -10.93 -31.76
N PRO A 72 -100.91 -11.29 -32.71
CA PRO A 72 -102.19 -12.03 -32.60
C PRO A 72 -102.38 -13.30 -33.49
N ARG A 73 -103.64 -13.71 -33.77
CA ARG A 73 -104.13 -15.09 -34.06
C ARG A 73 -105.13 -15.18 -35.25
N PRO A 74 -105.23 -16.35 -35.93
CA PRO A 74 -106.47 -17.17 -36.03
C PRO A 74 -106.16 -18.70 -35.96
N ALA A 75 -107.04 -19.70 -36.13
CA ALA A 75 -108.44 -19.98 -35.72
C ALA A 75 -108.70 -21.54 -35.76
N PRO A 76 -109.78 -22.12 -35.17
CA PRO A 76 -110.09 -23.58 -35.11
C PRO A 76 -111.11 -24.00 -36.22
N PRO A 77 -111.80 -25.19 -36.24
CA PRO A 77 -111.89 -26.39 -35.34
C PRO A 77 -111.79 -27.73 -36.18
N PRO A 78 -112.55 -28.87 -36.00
CA PRO A 78 -113.27 -29.54 -34.87
C PRO A 78 -112.86 -31.08 -34.70
N PRO A 79 -113.64 -32.02 -34.09
CA PRO A 79 -113.82 -32.18 -32.62
C PRO A 79 -113.81 -33.65 -32.04
N ALA A 80 -113.98 -33.74 -30.71
CA ALA A 80 -114.66 -34.82 -29.93
C ALA A 80 -113.92 -36.16 -29.63
N PRO A 81 -114.34 -36.97 -28.60
CA PRO A 81 -115.48 -36.79 -27.68
C PRO A 81 -115.19 -36.79 -26.15
N VAL A 82 -116.25 -36.47 -25.41
CA VAL A 82 -116.43 -36.32 -23.95
C VAL A 82 -116.01 -37.53 -23.09
N LYS A 83 -115.54 -37.26 -21.85
CA LYS A 83 -115.86 -38.07 -20.66
C LYS A 83 -116.09 -37.17 -19.42
N VAL A 84 -116.99 -37.60 -18.54
CA VAL A 84 -117.51 -36.83 -17.39
C VAL A 84 -116.97 -37.42 -16.07
N GLN A 85 -116.70 -36.57 -15.07
CA GLN A 85 -116.67 -36.94 -13.65
C GLN A 85 -116.89 -35.70 -12.75
N PRO A 86 -117.30 -35.87 -11.48
CA PRO A 86 -118.06 -34.85 -10.74
C PRO A 86 -117.23 -33.92 -9.86
N ALA A 87 -117.88 -32.87 -9.35
CA ALA A 87 -117.32 -31.94 -8.37
C ALA A 87 -117.17 -32.56 -6.96
N PRO A 88 -116.03 -32.37 -6.28
CA PRO A 88 -115.88 -32.62 -4.84
C PRO A 88 -116.61 -31.56 -3.99
N PRO A 89 -116.89 -31.84 -2.69
CA PRO A 89 -117.54 -30.90 -1.78
C PRO A 89 -116.61 -29.76 -1.30
N PRO A 90 -117.16 -28.66 -0.75
CA PRO A 90 -116.37 -27.55 -0.24
C PRO A 90 -115.74 -27.86 1.13
N ALA A 91 -114.49 -28.32 1.14
CA ALA A 91 -113.61 -28.19 2.31
C ALA A 91 -113.03 -26.76 2.30
N LYS A 92 -113.35 -25.93 3.31
CA LYS A 92 -113.04 -24.49 3.28
C LYS A 92 -112.03 -23.99 4.33
N ASP A 93 -111.63 -24.83 5.27
CA ASP A 93 -110.85 -24.41 6.43
C ASP A 93 -109.42 -25.00 6.44
N GLU A 94 -109.25 -26.31 6.22
CA GLU A 94 -107.92 -26.96 6.30
C GLU A 94 -106.92 -26.50 5.22
N GLU A 95 -107.37 -26.27 3.98
CA GLU A 95 -106.49 -25.76 2.91
C GLU A 95 -105.96 -24.35 3.21
N ALA A 96 -106.74 -23.53 3.92
CA ALA A 96 -106.33 -22.19 4.32
C ALA A 96 -105.21 -22.23 5.36
N ASP A 97 -105.29 -23.12 6.36
CA ASP A 97 -104.24 -23.30 7.36
C ASP A 97 -102.95 -23.88 6.76
N ILE A 98 -103.05 -24.82 5.80
CA ILE A 98 -101.88 -25.32 5.05
C ILE A 98 -101.22 -24.17 4.27
N ALA A 99 -102.01 -23.34 3.59
CA ALA A 99 -101.49 -22.17 2.85
C ALA A 99 -100.86 -21.11 3.78
N LEU A 100 -101.41 -20.90 4.98
CA LEU A 100 -100.84 -20.04 6.01
C LEU A 100 -99.52 -20.60 6.57
N GLN A 101 -99.44 -21.91 6.81
CA GLN A 101 -98.21 -22.58 7.27
C GLN A 101 -97.10 -22.54 6.21
N GLU A 102 -97.45 -22.80 4.94
CA GLU A 102 -96.60 -22.62 3.76
C GLU A 102 -96.03 -21.20 3.67
N LYS A 103 -96.90 -20.18 3.79
CA LYS A 103 -96.53 -18.76 3.74
C LYS A 103 -95.61 -18.39 4.90
N LYS A 104 -95.90 -18.85 6.11
CA LYS A 104 -95.07 -18.64 7.31
C LYS A 104 -93.68 -19.29 7.16
N ARG A 105 -93.60 -20.51 6.62
CA ARG A 105 -92.34 -21.19 6.30
C ARG A 105 -91.53 -20.43 5.25
N LYS A 106 -92.17 -19.97 4.17
CA LYS A 106 -91.54 -19.15 3.11
C LYS A 106 -91.01 -17.81 3.65
N GLN A 107 -91.76 -17.16 4.56
CA GLN A 107 -91.30 -15.94 5.26
C GLN A 107 -90.10 -16.22 6.19
N GLN A 108 -90.13 -17.30 6.98
CA GLN A 108 -89.00 -17.70 7.83
C GLN A 108 -87.74 -18.03 6.99
N GLN A 109 -87.90 -18.70 5.84
CA GLN A 109 -86.81 -18.98 4.91
C GLN A 109 -86.30 -17.73 4.16
N ALA A 110 -87.13 -16.69 3.99
CA ALA A 110 -86.68 -15.39 3.50
C ALA A 110 -85.84 -14.68 4.58
N ALA A 111 -86.38 -14.53 5.79
CA ALA A 111 -85.69 -13.89 6.92
C ALA A 111 -84.37 -14.59 7.29
N ALA A 112 -84.31 -15.92 7.22
CA ALA A 112 -83.07 -16.67 7.46
C ALA A 112 -81.99 -16.39 6.40
N ARG A 113 -82.37 -16.28 5.12
CA ARG A 113 -81.43 -15.92 4.03
C ARG A 113 -81.01 -14.46 4.09
N GLU A 114 -81.92 -13.56 4.49
CA GLU A 114 -81.63 -12.15 4.73
C GLU A 114 -80.65 -11.98 5.91
N ALA A 115 -80.84 -12.72 7.01
CA ALA A 115 -79.91 -12.75 8.13
C ALA A 115 -78.52 -13.28 7.72
N GLN A 116 -78.45 -14.35 6.94
CA GLN A 116 -77.18 -14.87 6.39
C GLN A 116 -76.48 -13.86 5.48
N LEU A 117 -77.23 -13.15 4.61
CA LEU A 117 -76.68 -12.07 3.77
C LEU A 117 -76.21 -10.87 4.60
N ALA A 118 -76.92 -10.51 5.67
CA ALA A 118 -76.50 -9.45 6.59
C ALA A 118 -75.25 -9.83 7.38
N GLU A 119 -75.12 -11.08 7.81
CA GLU A 119 -73.91 -11.59 8.47
C GLU A 119 -72.73 -11.65 7.49
N GLN A 120 -72.93 -12.17 6.28
CA GLN A 120 -71.89 -12.21 5.23
C GLN A 120 -71.40 -10.80 4.87
N ARG A 121 -72.29 -9.80 4.82
CA ARG A 121 -71.92 -8.38 4.61
C ARG A 121 -71.09 -7.86 5.77
N ARG A 122 -71.49 -8.09 7.03
CA ARG A 122 -70.70 -7.69 8.22
C ARG A 122 -69.31 -8.34 8.24
N GLN A 123 -69.22 -9.63 7.93
CA GLN A 123 -67.93 -10.33 7.80
C GLN A 123 -67.08 -9.75 6.66
N GLN A 124 -67.68 -9.38 5.53
CA GLN A 124 -66.98 -8.73 4.42
C GLN A 124 -66.51 -7.30 4.76
N GLU A 125 -67.31 -6.54 5.50
CA GLU A 125 -66.96 -5.19 5.98
C GLU A 125 -65.81 -5.25 6.99
N GLN A 126 -65.87 -6.16 7.96
CA GLN A 126 -64.78 -6.43 8.90
C GLN A 126 -63.50 -6.88 8.19
N ALA A 127 -63.60 -7.81 7.23
CA ALA A 127 -62.45 -8.26 6.45
C ALA A 127 -61.83 -7.13 5.59
N ARG A 128 -62.63 -6.18 5.10
CA ARG A 128 -62.14 -4.97 4.43
C ARG A 128 -61.43 -4.03 5.40
N GLN A 129 -62.01 -3.76 6.57
CA GLN A 129 -61.39 -2.92 7.60
C GLN A 129 -60.05 -3.52 8.06
N GLU A 130 -59.99 -4.82 8.38
CA GLU A 130 -58.73 -5.50 8.70
C GLU A 130 -57.71 -5.44 7.56
N ALA A 131 -58.13 -5.56 6.30
CA ALA A 131 -57.23 -5.48 5.15
C ALA A 131 -56.69 -4.06 4.94
N GLU A 132 -57.51 -3.04 5.17
CA GLU A 132 -57.10 -1.63 5.12
C GLU A 132 -56.16 -1.27 6.28
N GLU A 133 -56.45 -1.71 7.51
CA GLU A 133 -55.54 -1.55 8.65
C GLU A 133 -54.20 -2.25 8.41
N LYS A 134 -54.20 -3.52 7.96
CA LYS A 134 -52.96 -4.26 7.63
C LYS A 134 -52.18 -3.57 6.50
N ARG A 135 -52.86 -3.00 5.50
CA ARG A 135 -52.23 -2.21 4.44
C ARG A 135 -51.63 -0.90 4.96
N GLN A 136 -52.33 -0.19 5.85
CA GLN A 136 -51.81 1.03 6.49
C GLN A 136 -50.59 0.71 7.38
N GLN A 137 -50.64 -0.37 8.17
CA GLN A 137 -49.51 -0.84 8.98
C GLN A 137 -48.30 -1.23 8.11
N GLN A 138 -48.52 -1.91 6.99
CA GLN A 138 -47.44 -2.24 6.03
C GLN A 138 -46.82 -0.98 5.39
N LEU A 139 -47.64 -0.01 4.99
CA LEU A 139 -47.15 1.27 4.45
C LEU A 139 -46.38 2.08 5.50
N ALA A 140 -46.87 2.14 6.74
CA ALA A 140 -46.19 2.79 7.86
C ALA A 140 -44.85 2.11 8.19
N ALA A 141 -44.82 0.78 8.21
CA ALA A 141 -43.59 0.00 8.41
C ALA A 141 -42.58 0.21 7.27
N GLN A 142 -43.04 0.23 6.01
CA GLN A 142 -42.18 0.50 4.86
C GLN A 142 -41.63 1.94 4.88
N ALA A 143 -42.45 2.93 5.21
CA ALA A 143 -42.02 4.32 5.37
C ALA A 143 -41.01 4.48 6.53
N ALA A 144 -41.23 3.79 7.66
CA ALA A 144 -40.30 3.78 8.79
C ALA A 144 -38.96 3.12 8.41
N GLN A 145 -38.97 2.02 7.66
CA GLN A 145 -37.76 1.37 7.14
C GLN A 145 -37.01 2.27 6.15
N GLN A 146 -37.72 2.92 5.21
CA GLN A 146 -37.11 3.87 4.27
C GLN A 146 -36.47 5.05 5.01
N LYS A 147 -37.16 5.63 5.99
CA LYS A 147 -36.61 6.71 6.83
C LYS A 147 -35.38 6.24 7.61
N ALA A 148 -35.44 5.08 8.27
CA ALA A 148 -34.30 4.52 8.99
C ALA A 148 -33.08 4.27 8.07
N MET A 149 -33.31 3.84 6.82
CA MET A 149 -32.27 3.68 5.82
C MET A 149 -31.69 5.03 5.36
N GLN A 150 -32.52 6.06 5.13
CA GLN A 150 -32.07 7.41 4.80
C GLN A 150 -31.26 8.04 5.94
N ASP A 151 -31.74 7.92 7.19
CA ASP A 151 -31.07 8.51 8.35
C ASP A 151 -29.75 7.77 8.66
N LYS A 152 -29.70 6.45 8.43
CA LYS A 152 -28.45 5.67 8.45
C LYS A 152 -27.49 6.07 7.32
N GLN A 153 -27.97 6.34 6.11
CA GLN A 153 -27.15 6.87 5.00
C GLN A 153 -26.57 8.25 5.35
N LYS A 154 -27.38 9.18 5.88
CA LYS A 154 -26.92 10.50 6.36
C LYS A 154 -25.88 10.36 7.48
N GLN A 155 -26.06 9.44 8.43
CA GLN A 155 -25.06 9.19 9.47
C GLN A 155 -23.74 8.65 8.89
N ILE A 156 -23.78 7.72 7.93
CA ILE A 156 -22.59 7.20 7.25
C ILE A 156 -21.89 8.32 6.45
N GLU A 157 -22.65 9.20 5.79
CA GLU A 157 -22.07 10.33 5.06
C GLU A 157 -21.45 11.36 6.02
N GLN A 158 -22.14 11.75 7.10
CA GLN A 158 -21.61 12.64 8.13
C GLN A 158 -20.36 12.07 8.79
N GLN A 159 -20.33 10.76 9.09
CA GLN A 159 -19.14 10.07 9.60
C GLN A 159 -17.98 10.13 8.59
N ARG A 160 -18.24 9.85 7.31
CA ARG A 160 -17.22 9.95 6.24
C ARG A 160 -16.72 11.39 6.07
N GLN A 161 -17.59 12.39 6.12
CA GLN A 161 -17.20 13.80 6.04
C GLN A 161 -16.36 14.22 7.26
N ALA A 162 -16.75 13.82 8.46
CA ALA A 162 -15.99 14.09 9.70
C ALA A 162 -14.62 13.36 9.73
N GLU A 163 -14.57 12.11 9.25
CA GLU A 163 -13.33 11.35 9.11
C GLU A 163 -12.40 11.98 8.06
N LEU A 164 -12.94 12.41 6.92
CA LEU A 164 -12.18 13.11 5.88
C LEU A 164 -11.63 14.46 6.39
N GLN A 165 -12.44 15.25 7.12
CA GLN A 165 -11.98 16.48 7.76
C GLN A 165 -10.89 16.20 8.79
N LYS A 166 -11.05 15.18 9.64
CA LYS A 166 -10.04 14.77 10.62
C LYS A 166 -8.74 14.30 9.95
N GLN A 167 -8.83 13.55 8.86
CA GLN A 167 -7.67 13.12 8.06
C GLN A 167 -6.96 14.33 7.39
N GLN A 168 -7.71 15.29 6.86
CA GLN A 168 -7.16 16.53 6.31
C GLN A 168 -6.47 17.37 7.39
N GLN A 169 -7.08 17.51 8.58
CA GLN A 169 -6.47 18.20 9.72
C GLN A 169 -5.19 17.51 10.20
N GLN A 170 -5.21 16.18 10.36
CA GLN A 170 -4.02 15.39 10.73
C GLN A 170 -2.91 15.53 9.69
N LYS A 171 -3.23 15.47 8.39
CA LYS A 171 -2.26 15.68 7.33
C LYS A 171 -1.69 17.10 7.35
N ALA A 172 -2.54 18.13 7.48
CA ALA A 172 -2.08 19.52 7.58
C ALA A 172 -1.20 19.77 8.82
N GLN A 173 -1.50 19.13 9.95
CA GLN A 173 -0.64 19.15 11.15
C GLN A 173 0.69 18.43 10.90
N GLN A 174 0.68 17.27 10.25
CA GLN A 174 1.89 16.51 9.91
C GLN A 174 2.78 17.26 8.90
N ASP A 175 2.19 17.85 7.86
CA ASP A 175 2.90 18.65 6.86
C ASP A 175 3.49 19.92 7.51
N LYS A 176 2.76 20.59 8.43
CA LYS A 176 3.27 21.72 9.21
C LYS A 176 4.40 21.32 10.16
N GLN A 177 4.28 20.21 10.87
CA GLN A 177 5.36 19.67 11.72
C GLN A 177 6.60 19.31 10.89
N ARG A 178 6.41 18.71 9.71
CA ARG A 178 7.51 18.37 8.79
C ARG A 178 8.19 19.60 8.22
N GLN A 179 7.44 20.66 7.91
CA GLN A 179 8.00 21.96 7.52
C GLN A 179 8.81 22.57 8.66
N GLN A 180 8.28 22.60 9.89
CA GLN A 180 9.00 23.10 11.06
C GLN A 180 10.27 22.29 11.38
N GLN A 181 10.24 20.96 11.23
CA GLN A 181 11.42 20.10 11.39
C GLN A 181 12.45 20.35 10.29
N ALA A 182 12.03 20.47 9.02
CA ALA A 182 12.94 20.75 7.91
C ALA A 182 13.57 22.15 8.02
N GLU A 183 12.82 23.15 8.49
CA GLU A 183 13.36 24.48 8.75
C GLU A 183 14.32 24.48 9.94
N ALA A 184 13.98 23.80 11.04
CA ALA A 184 14.87 23.65 12.19
C ALA A 184 16.19 22.95 11.80
N GLN A 185 16.12 21.84 11.07
CA GLN A 185 17.30 21.14 10.54
C GLN A 185 18.12 22.03 9.60
N LYS A 186 17.47 22.83 8.74
CA LYS A 186 18.17 23.78 7.87
C LYS A 186 18.84 24.91 8.66
N GLN A 187 18.22 25.42 9.72
CA GLN A 187 18.83 26.40 10.62
C GLN A 187 19.99 25.81 11.43
N GLU A 188 19.89 24.54 11.85
CA GLU A 188 20.94 23.81 12.56
C GLU A 188 22.14 23.54 11.64
N GLN A 189 21.92 23.04 10.42
CA GLN A 189 22.97 22.89 9.40
C GLN A 189 23.62 24.24 9.03
N LEU A 190 22.84 25.34 8.96
CA LEU A 190 23.40 26.68 8.73
C LEU A 190 24.23 27.21 9.92
N LYS A 191 23.93 26.80 11.16
CA LYS A 191 24.77 27.10 12.33
C LYS A 191 26.05 26.26 12.29
N GLU A 192 25.93 24.95 12.10
CA GLU A 192 27.06 24.01 12.04
C GLU A 192 28.03 24.36 10.88
N GLN A 193 27.51 24.76 9.71
CA GLN A 193 28.33 25.25 8.59
C GLN A 193 29.08 26.54 8.95
N LYS A 194 28.41 27.52 9.57
CA LYS A 194 29.05 28.78 10.00
C LYS A 194 30.08 28.56 11.11
N GLU A 195 29.83 27.62 12.01
CA GLU A 195 30.77 27.26 13.08
C GLU A 195 32.00 26.56 12.50
N LYS A 196 31.83 25.58 11.60
CA LYS A 196 32.93 24.94 10.88
C LYS A 196 33.69 25.90 9.97
N GLU A 197 33.02 26.86 9.33
CA GLU A 197 33.68 27.88 8.53
C GLU A 197 34.51 28.82 9.42
N LYS A 198 33.95 29.28 10.55
CA LYS A 198 34.66 30.11 11.53
C LYS A 198 35.87 29.37 12.12
N GLU A 199 35.72 28.10 12.49
CA GLU A 199 36.81 27.26 12.98
C GLU A 199 37.91 27.07 11.91
N GLN A 200 37.54 26.84 10.65
CA GLN A 200 38.50 26.78 9.54
C GLN A 200 39.20 28.13 9.28
N GLN A 201 38.50 29.25 9.38
CA GLN A 201 39.09 30.59 9.26
C GLN A 201 40.07 30.85 10.42
N GLU A 202 39.70 30.50 11.66
CA GLU A 202 40.55 30.67 12.83
C GLU A 202 41.77 29.73 12.81
N ALA A 203 41.61 28.49 12.34
CA ALA A 203 42.69 27.54 12.13
C ALA A 203 43.67 28.00 11.05
N LYS A 204 43.17 28.53 9.91
CA LYS A 204 44.00 29.15 8.86
C LYS A 204 44.78 30.34 9.41
N ALA A 205 44.10 31.28 10.08
CA ALA A 205 44.75 32.46 10.68
C ALA A 205 45.86 32.07 11.69
N LYS A 206 45.64 31.04 12.51
CA LYS A 206 46.67 30.50 13.43
C LYS A 206 47.83 29.85 12.68
N ALA A 207 47.57 29.13 11.59
CA ALA A 207 48.61 28.52 10.76
C ALA A 207 49.44 29.58 10.03
N ASP A 208 48.81 30.58 9.41
CA ASP A 208 49.48 31.68 8.71
C ASP A 208 50.32 32.54 9.68
N ALA A 209 49.83 32.78 10.89
CA ALA A 209 50.57 33.46 11.96
C ALA A 209 51.81 32.65 12.40
N GLN A 210 51.69 31.32 12.60
CA GLN A 210 52.85 30.47 12.88
C GLN A 210 53.83 30.39 11.72
N ALA A 211 53.34 30.38 10.47
CA ALA A 211 54.18 30.35 9.28
C ALA A 211 55.02 31.64 9.15
N LYS A 212 54.41 32.82 9.35
CA LYS A 212 55.14 34.09 9.43
C LYS A 212 56.14 34.12 10.57
N ALA A 213 55.73 33.74 11.79
CA ALA A 213 56.61 33.75 12.96
C ALA A 213 57.84 32.83 12.79
N LYS A 214 57.66 31.64 12.19
CA LYS A 214 58.77 30.76 11.82
C LYS A 214 59.65 31.36 10.73
N ALA A 215 59.07 31.89 9.64
CA ALA A 215 59.83 32.50 8.55
C ALA A 215 60.68 33.69 9.02
N GLU A 216 60.15 34.55 9.89
CA GLU A 216 60.91 35.64 10.50
C GLU A 216 62.00 35.14 11.45
N ALA A 217 61.73 34.11 12.26
CA ALA A 217 62.73 33.49 13.13
C ALA A 217 63.88 32.84 12.32
N ASP A 218 63.56 32.07 11.28
CA ASP A 218 64.54 31.46 10.37
C ASP A 218 65.36 32.51 9.60
N ALA A 219 64.72 33.58 9.12
CA ALA A 219 65.41 34.69 8.47
C ALA A 219 66.39 35.39 9.43
N LYS A 220 65.95 35.67 10.67
CA LYS A 220 66.77 36.32 11.71
C LYS A 220 67.91 35.41 12.18
N ALA A 221 67.67 34.11 12.29
CA ALA A 221 68.69 33.11 12.61
C ALA A 221 69.73 32.96 11.48
N LYS A 222 69.31 32.91 10.21
CA LYS A 222 70.22 32.88 9.06
C LYS A 222 71.04 34.16 8.94
N ALA A 223 70.43 35.33 9.16
CA ALA A 223 71.15 36.60 9.18
C ALA A 223 72.20 36.66 10.32
N ALA A 224 71.84 36.23 11.53
CA ALA A 224 72.78 36.15 12.65
C ALA A 224 73.91 35.13 12.41
N ALA A 225 73.60 33.97 11.82
CA ALA A 225 74.58 32.96 11.46
C ALA A 225 75.54 33.45 10.37
N GLN A 226 75.04 34.16 9.34
CA GLN A 226 75.89 34.76 8.31
C GLN A 226 76.75 35.90 8.85
N ALA A 227 76.22 36.76 9.73
CA ALA A 227 76.98 37.81 10.39
C ALA A 227 78.11 37.22 11.25
N LYS A 228 77.81 36.18 12.04
CA LYS A 228 78.80 35.49 12.86
C LYS A 228 79.84 34.75 12.01
N ALA A 229 79.42 34.04 10.96
CA ALA A 229 80.34 33.38 10.04
C ALA A 229 81.26 34.36 9.29
N LYS A 230 80.77 35.57 8.93
CA LYS A 230 81.64 36.64 8.39
C LYS A 230 82.65 37.13 9.43
N ALA A 231 82.20 37.41 10.67
CA ALA A 231 83.10 37.83 11.74
C ALA A 231 84.16 36.76 12.08
N ASP A 232 83.77 35.49 12.16
CA ASP A 232 84.67 34.35 12.38
C ASP A 232 85.63 34.13 11.18
N ALA A 233 85.18 34.39 9.94
CA ALA A 233 86.03 34.34 8.75
C ALA A 233 87.02 35.51 8.67
N GLU A 234 86.62 36.73 9.03
CA GLU A 234 87.53 37.89 9.13
C GLU A 234 88.53 37.74 10.29
N ALA A 235 88.07 37.21 11.43
CA ALA A 235 88.95 36.89 12.55
C ALA A 235 89.98 35.82 12.16
N LYS A 236 89.55 34.72 11.52
CA LYS A 236 90.46 33.71 10.98
C LYS A 236 91.38 34.27 9.91
N ALA A 237 90.91 35.09 8.98
CA ALA A 237 91.76 35.70 7.94
C ALA A 237 92.87 36.59 8.54
N LYS A 238 92.57 37.32 9.63
CA LYS A 238 93.58 38.08 10.39
C LYS A 238 94.57 37.14 11.09
N LEU A 239 94.07 36.14 11.81
CA LEU A 239 94.87 35.16 12.55
C LEU A 239 95.74 34.29 11.62
N ASP A 240 95.26 33.96 10.41
CA ASP A 240 95.99 33.22 9.40
C ASP A 240 96.95 34.09 8.60
N ALA A 241 96.69 35.39 8.43
CA ALA A 241 97.70 36.34 7.94
C ALA A 241 98.85 36.49 8.96
N GLU A 242 98.54 36.62 10.25
CA GLU A 242 99.51 36.69 11.35
C GLU A 242 100.28 35.36 11.51
N ARG A 243 99.58 34.22 11.47
CA ARG A 243 100.19 32.89 11.43
C ARG A 243 101.04 32.69 10.17
N LYS A 244 100.64 33.21 9.02
CA LYS A 244 101.42 33.13 7.76
C LYS A 244 102.64 34.04 7.79
N ALA A 245 102.59 35.20 8.45
CA ALA A 245 103.77 36.03 8.70
C ALA A 245 104.75 35.35 9.68
N ARG A 246 104.22 34.75 10.75
CA ARG A 246 105.00 33.94 11.70
C ARG A 246 105.56 32.66 11.05
N LEU A 247 104.82 32.04 10.15
CA LEU A 247 105.28 30.91 9.34
C LEU A 247 106.21 31.34 8.21
N SER A 248 106.16 32.54 7.64
CA SER A 248 107.20 32.98 6.70
C SER A 248 108.52 33.29 7.42
N ALA A 249 108.46 33.81 8.65
CA ALA A 249 109.64 33.89 9.52
C ALA A 249 110.19 32.49 9.88
N LEU A 250 109.31 31.51 10.11
CA LEU A 250 109.71 30.12 10.41
C LEU A 250 110.06 29.31 9.16
N GLN A 251 109.58 29.65 7.97
CA GLN A 251 109.86 28.98 6.69
C GLN A 251 111.12 29.53 6.01
N GLY A 252 111.80 30.49 6.64
CA GLY A 252 113.26 30.62 6.52
C GLY A 252 114.03 29.47 7.21
N GLN A 253 113.33 28.59 7.97
CA GLN A 253 113.91 27.60 8.87
C GLN A 253 113.11 26.28 8.87
N LEU A 254 113.27 25.50 7.78
CA LEU A 254 112.73 24.15 7.52
C LEU A 254 111.23 24.07 7.15
N GLY A 255 110.82 22.92 6.58
CA GLY A 255 109.42 22.61 6.23
C GLY A 255 109.25 21.23 5.54
N GLY A 256 108.01 20.85 5.21
CA GLY A 256 107.68 19.68 4.37
C GLY A 256 106.56 18.76 4.90
N GLY A 257 105.75 18.20 3.97
CA GLY A 257 104.73 17.14 4.18
C GLY A 257 103.34 17.62 4.67
N THR A 258 102.16 17.25 4.14
CA THR A 258 101.56 16.03 3.53
C THR A 258 101.22 14.90 4.52
N ALA A 259 100.10 14.15 4.42
CA ALA A 259 98.80 14.28 3.72
C ALA A 259 97.86 13.12 4.17
N GLY A 260 96.59 13.12 3.73
CA GLY A 260 95.63 12.00 3.87
C GLY A 260 94.33 12.41 4.58
N SER A 261 93.08 12.10 4.20
CA SER A 261 92.43 11.00 3.42
C SER A 261 91.63 10.06 4.34
N GLY A 262 90.34 9.84 4.03
CA GLY A 262 89.49 8.88 4.75
C GLY A 262 88.02 8.98 4.34
N GLU A 263 87.57 8.05 3.50
CA GLU A 263 86.18 7.90 3.06
C GLU A 263 85.56 6.64 3.71
N GLY A 264 84.23 6.59 3.93
CA GLY A 264 83.59 5.54 4.73
C GLY A 264 82.22 5.09 4.25
N LEU A 265 82.03 3.76 4.17
CA LEU A 265 80.82 3.08 3.65
C LEU A 265 79.84 2.66 4.77
N ALA A 266 78.54 2.88 4.54
CA ALA A 266 77.40 2.01 4.93
C ALA A 266 76.10 2.61 4.35
N LYS A 267 75.14 1.93 3.68
CA LYS A 267 74.59 0.56 3.64
C LYS A 267 73.19 0.45 4.29
N SER A 268 72.18 0.66 3.43
CA SER A 268 70.81 0.12 3.40
C SER A 268 70.14 -0.42 4.68
N GLY A 269 68.90 0.04 4.92
CA GLY A 269 67.91 -0.64 5.78
C GLY A 269 66.48 -0.43 5.27
N THR A 270 65.87 -1.46 4.67
CA THR A 270 64.48 -1.43 4.17
C THR A 270 63.56 -2.22 5.10
N GLY A 271 62.75 -1.53 5.90
CA GLY A 271 61.80 -2.17 6.83
C GLY A 271 60.49 -2.59 6.15
N LYS A 272 60.19 -3.90 6.13
CA LYS A 272 58.90 -4.44 5.68
C LYS A 272 57.95 -4.63 6.87
N GLY A 273 57.07 -3.66 7.11
CA GLY A 273 56.04 -3.76 8.14
C GLY A 273 54.98 -4.81 7.81
N ALA A 274 54.47 -5.50 8.84
CA ALA A 274 53.44 -6.53 8.71
C ALA A 274 52.19 -6.20 9.55
N GLY A 275 51.02 -6.50 9.00
CA GLY A 275 49.69 -6.20 9.54
C GLY A 275 48.78 -5.64 8.44
N GLY A 276 47.48 -5.95 8.38
CA GLY A 276 46.69 -6.90 9.16
C GLY A 276 45.25 -6.89 8.61
N ASN A 277 44.59 -8.05 8.52
CA ASN A 277 43.25 -8.22 7.94
C ASN A 277 43.03 -7.55 6.56
N ALA A 278 44.00 -7.66 5.65
CA ALA A 278 43.74 -7.43 4.22
C ALA A 278 42.96 -8.62 3.64
N THR A 279 41.76 -8.38 3.12
CA THR A 279 40.95 -9.39 2.39
C THR A 279 41.75 -9.96 1.22
N SER A 280 41.71 -11.28 0.97
CA SER A 280 42.53 -11.84 -0.12
C SER A 280 42.06 -11.34 -1.50
N PRO A 281 42.98 -11.09 -2.45
CA PRO A 281 42.63 -10.82 -3.84
C PRO A 281 41.87 -12.01 -4.44
N GLY A 282 40.62 -11.81 -4.85
CA GLY A 282 39.73 -12.88 -5.35
C GLY A 282 38.61 -13.29 -4.38
N TYR A 283 38.63 -12.86 -3.11
CA TYR A 283 37.58 -13.21 -2.15
C TYR A 283 36.22 -12.56 -2.48
N ALA A 284 36.22 -11.30 -2.93
CA ALA A 284 35.00 -10.58 -3.30
C ALA A 284 34.24 -11.30 -4.43
N GLU A 285 34.97 -11.83 -5.41
CA GLU A 285 34.46 -12.61 -6.55
C GLU A 285 33.96 -14.00 -6.14
N LYS A 286 34.52 -14.57 -5.05
CA LYS A 286 34.03 -15.81 -4.42
C LYS A 286 32.67 -15.56 -3.74
N VAL A 287 32.55 -14.47 -2.99
CA VAL A 287 31.27 -14.05 -2.37
C VAL A 287 30.24 -13.64 -3.43
N GLN A 288 30.61 -12.87 -4.44
CA GLN A 288 29.71 -12.50 -5.54
C GLN A 288 29.15 -13.73 -6.26
N ARG A 289 29.95 -14.78 -6.50
CA ARG A 289 29.47 -16.05 -7.07
C ARG A 289 28.46 -16.77 -6.16
N ARG A 290 28.61 -16.68 -4.85
CA ARG A 290 27.64 -17.21 -3.86
C ARG A 290 26.36 -16.36 -3.77
N VAL A 291 26.47 -15.04 -3.91
CA VAL A 291 25.34 -14.08 -3.78
C VAL A 291 24.53 -13.93 -5.06
N ARG A 292 25.16 -13.88 -6.24
CA ARG A 292 24.50 -13.65 -7.54
C ARG A 292 23.27 -14.55 -7.81
N PRO A 293 23.28 -15.88 -7.57
CA PRO A 293 22.09 -16.71 -7.78
C PRO A 293 20.96 -16.48 -6.76
N ASN A 294 21.25 -15.83 -5.62
CA ASN A 294 20.25 -15.49 -4.60
C ASN A 294 19.53 -14.15 -4.86
N ILE A 295 20.00 -13.36 -5.84
CA ILE A 295 19.42 -12.09 -6.26
C ILE A 295 18.12 -12.35 -7.03
N VAL A 296 16.98 -12.07 -6.39
CA VAL A 296 15.67 -12.07 -7.05
C VAL A 296 15.31 -10.63 -7.41
N TRP A 297 15.54 -10.29 -8.68
CA TRP A 297 15.24 -8.98 -9.26
C TRP A 297 14.52 -9.16 -10.61
N ALA A 298 13.58 -8.26 -10.89
CA ALA A 298 12.75 -8.27 -12.11
C ALA A 298 12.41 -6.85 -12.58
N GLY A 299 13.28 -5.88 -12.26
CA GLY A 299 13.21 -4.50 -12.74
C GLY A 299 14.35 -4.20 -13.72
N GLU A 300 14.59 -2.92 -13.97
CA GLU A 300 15.67 -2.45 -14.84
C GLU A 300 17.04 -2.94 -14.38
N THR A 301 17.91 -3.32 -15.32
CA THR A 301 19.23 -3.90 -15.05
C THR A 301 20.40 -2.96 -15.38
N ALA A 302 20.15 -1.89 -16.14
CA ALA A 302 21.15 -0.91 -16.53
C ALA A 302 21.48 0.04 -15.36
N GLY A 303 22.74 0.45 -15.25
CA GLY A 303 23.20 1.52 -14.33
C GLY A 303 23.17 1.23 -12.83
N LEU A 304 22.40 0.25 -12.34
CA LEU A 304 22.26 -0.01 -10.91
C LEU A 304 23.50 -0.70 -10.32
N GLU A 305 24.09 -0.06 -9.31
CA GLU A 305 25.21 -0.59 -8.53
C GLU A 305 25.01 -0.29 -7.04
N THR A 306 24.99 -1.34 -6.21
CA THR A 306 24.92 -1.22 -4.75
C THR A 306 26.21 -1.74 -4.14
N VAL A 307 26.81 -0.98 -3.23
CA VAL A 307 27.98 -1.42 -2.45
C VAL A 307 27.53 -1.73 -1.04
N VAL A 308 27.68 -2.99 -0.62
CA VAL A 308 27.28 -3.50 0.70
C VAL A 308 28.53 -3.84 1.50
N SER A 309 28.68 -3.24 2.69
CA SER A 309 29.65 -3.69 3.69
C SER A 309 29.05 -4.86 4.47
N VAL A 310 29.79 -5.95 4.53
CA VAL A 310 29.40 -7.20 5.21
C VAL A 310 30.35 -7.42 6.39
N ARG A 311 29.77 -7.82 7.53
CA ARG A 311 30.48 -8.35 8.69
C ARG A 311 30.05 -9.79 8.90
N CYS A 312 31.00 -10.69 9.09
CA CYS A 312 30.75 -12.11 9.40
C CYS A 312 31.68 -12.60 10.51
N SER A 313 31.35 -13.74 11.11
CA SER A 313 32.26 -14.47 11.99
C SER A 313 33.34 -15.20 11.18
N PRO A 314 34.44 -15.65 11.81
CA PRO A 314 35.45 -16.49 11.16
C PRO A 314 34.90 -17.79 10.55
N THR A 315 33.72 -18.27 10.99
CA THR A 315 32.99 -19.43 10.44
C THR A 315 32.18 -19.12 9.17
N GLY A 316 32.21 -17.87 8.69
CA GLY A 316 31.40 -17.42 7.55
C GLY A 316 29.97 -16.99 7.89
N THR A 317 29.53 -17.13 9.14
CA THR A 317 28.16 -16.77 9.56
C THR A 317 27.96 -15.25 9.51
N LEU A 318 26.89 -14.80 8.88
CA LEU A 318 26.58 -13.39 8.68
C LEU A 318 26.22 -12.71 10.02
N LEU A 319 26.95 -11.64 10.38
CA LEU A 319 26.70 -10.83 11.57
C LEU A 319 25.95 -9.53 11.24
N SER A 320 26.30 -8.87 10.14
CA SER A 320 25.56 -7.71 9.62
C SER A 320 25.84 -7.45 8.14
N ALA A 321 24.87 -6.87 7.44
CA ALA A 321 25.03 -6.35 6.08
C ALA A 321 24.41 -4.95 6.03
N ASN A 322 25.18 -3.94 5.61
CA ASN A 322 24.76 -2.54 5.53
C ASN A 322 25.15 -1.96 4.17
N ILE A 323 24.30 -1.09 3.62
CA ILE A 323 24.59 -0.41 2.34
C ILE A 323 25.54 0.76 2.59
N THR A 324 26.70 0.74 1.93
CA THR A 324 27.69 1.83 1.89
C THR A 324 27.42 2.80 0.73
N ARG A 325 26.85 2.29 -0.37
CA ARG A 325 26.39 3.09 -1.51
C ARG A 325 25.13 2.46 -2.09
N SER A 326 24.03 3.20 -2.08
CA SER A 326 22.77 2.86 -2.75
C SER A 326 22.89 3.00 -4.26
N SER A 327 22.08 2.23 -5.02
CA SER A 327 22.01 2.36 -6.48
C SER A 327 21.13 3.54 -6.95
N GLY A 328 20.44 4.21 -6.02
CA GLY A 328 19.35 5.14 -6.32
C GLY A 328 17.98 4.46 -6.47
N ASN A 329 17.91 3.12 -6.42
CA ASN A 329 16.65 2.36 -6.47
C ASN A 329 16.50 1.48 -5.22
N GLU A 330 15.65 1.92 -4.29
CA GLU A 330 15.38 1.23 -3.02
C GLU A 330 14.96 -0.24 -3.18
N GLN A 331 14.23 -0.58 -4.25
CA GLN A 331 13.75 -1.94 -4.47
C GLN A 331 14.90 -2.88 -4.85
N TRP A 332 15.87 -2.37 -5.62
CA TRP A 332 17.10 -3.08 -5.95
C TRP A 332 18.01 -3.19 -4.72
N ASP A 333 18.21 -2.10 -3.98
CA ASP A 333 19.00 -2.07 -2.75
C ASP A 333 18.47 -3.08 -1.70
N GLN A 334 17.14 -3.18 -1.54
CA GLN A 334 16.49 -4.21 -0.72
C GLN A 334 16.61 -5.63 -1.32
N ALA A 335 16.66 -5.80 -2.63
CA ALA A 335 16.92 -7.10 -3.26
C ALA A 335 18.37 -7.55 -3.03
N ALA A 336 19.34 -6.64 -3.14
CA ALA A 336 20.76 -6.85 -2.86
C ALA A 336 20.98 -7.29 -1.39
N LEU A 337 20.43 -6.56 -0.41
CA LEU A 337 20.51 -6.95 1.01
C LEU A 337 19.91 -8.34 1.28
N ARG A 338 18.74 -8.65 0.71
CA ARG A 338 18.10 -9.98 0.87
C ARG A 338 18.91 -11.10 0.20
N ALA A 339 19.61 -10.82 -0.90
CA ALA A 339 20.51 -11.79 -1.53
C ALA A 339 21.73 -12.11 -0.65
N VAL A 340 22.32 -11.09 -0.01
CA VAL A 340 23.41 -11.27 0.97
C VAL A 340 22.93 -12.10 2.16
N GLN A 341 21.75 -11.80 2.71
CA GLN A 341 21.15 -12.57 3.83
C GLN A 341 20.90 -14.04 3.48
N ARG A 342 20.43 -14.35 2.26
CA ARG A 342 20.26 -15.73 1.76
C ARG A 342 21.56 -16.48 1.46
N SER A 343 22.69 -15.78 1.50
CA SER A 343 24.00 -16.33 1.17
C SER A 343 24.79 -16.81 2.38
N ASP A 344 24.20 -16.70 3.57
CA ASP A 344 24.70 -17.30 4.81
C ASP A 344 24.75 -18.85 4.71
N PRO A 345 25.81 -19.53 5.21
CA PRO A 345 27.12 -18.97 5.54
C PRO A 345 27.90 -18.55 4.29
N MET A 346 28.65 -17.46 4.44
CA MET A 346 29.59 -16.94 3.44
C MET A 346 30.76 -17.92 3.22
N PRO A 347 31.33 -17.99 1.99
CA PRO A 347 32.44 -18.87 1.71
C PRO A 347 33.68 -18.47 2.53
N VAL A 348 34.49 -19.44 2.96
CA VAL A 348 35.77 -19.14 3.64
C VAL A 348 36.83 -18.64 2.67
N ASP A 349 37.79 -17.87 3.18
CA ASP A 349 38.97 -17.42 2.44
C ASP A 349 40.07 -18.50 2.38
N ILE A 350 41.20 -18.21 1.76
CA ILE A 350 42.35 -19.13 1.63
C ILE A 350 42.90 -19.61 2.99
N ASP A 351 42.77 -18.79 4.04
CA ASP A 351 43.18 -19.11 5.41
C ASP A 351 42.17 -19.98 6.19
N GLY A 352 41.17 -20.55 5.49
CA GLY A 352 40.14 -21.42 6.09
C GLY A 352 39.11 -20.69 6.96
N LYS A 353 39.15 -19.36 7.01
CA LYS A 353 38.25 -18.48 7.78
C LYS A 353 37.66 -17.41 6.86
N ALA A 354 36.49 -16.88 7.19
CA ALA A 354 35.99 -15.67 6.53
C ALA A 354 36.58 -14.41 7.21
N PRO A 355 36.93 -13.34 6.46
CA PRO A 355 37.45 -12.11 7.03
C PRO A 355 36.35 -11.31 7.73
N ASP A 356 36.63 -10.79 8.94
CA ASP A 356 35.62 -10.20 9.85
C ASP A 356 34.76 -9.12 9.21
N ARG A 357 35.33 -8.32 8.31
CA ARG A 357 34.64 -7.30 7.51
C ARG A 357 35.20 -7.30 6.10
N PHE A 358 34.32 -7.21 5.11
CA PHE A 358 34.65 -6.95 3.72
C PHE A 358 33.57 -6.10 3.04
N THR A 359 33.80 -5.73 1.79
CA THR A 359 32.86 -4.94 0.97
C THR A 359 32.61 -5.68 -0.33
N ILE A 360 31.33 -5.79 -0.73
CA ILE A 360 30.92 -6.39 -2.00
C ILE A 360 30.11 -5.40 -2.82
N THR A 361 30.47 -5.29 -4.09
CA THR A 361 29.69 -4.60 -5.11
C THR A 361 28.70 -5.58 -5.71
N LEU A 362 27.42 -5.20 -5.78
CA LEU A 362 26.34 -5.97 -6.37
C LEU A 362 25.71 -5.14 -7.50
N ARG A 363 25.58 -5.76 -8.67
CA ARG A 363 24.90 -5.22 -9.86
C ARG A 363 23.83 -6.22 -10.30
N PRO A 364 22.75 -5.78 -10.97
CA PRO A 364 21.80 -6.70 -11.59
C PRO A 364 22.50 -7.65 -12.55
N ALA A 365 22.02 -8.89 -12.62
CA ALA A 365 22.36 -9.74 -13.74
C ALA A 365 21.62 -9.22 -14.98
N GLY A 366 22.30 -8.42 -15.79
CA GLY A 366 22.03 -8.42 -17.23
C GLY A 366 22.21 -9.84 -17.77
N GLY A 367 21.38 -10.20 -18.75
CA GLY A 367 21.53 -11.42 -19.54
C GLY A 367 22.74 -11.32 -20.47
#